data_AF-A0A1G3LJA4-F1
#
_entry.id   AF-A0A1G3LJA4-F1
#
_cell.length_a   1.000
_cell.length_b   1.000
_cell.length_c   1.000
_cell.angle_alpha   90.00
_cell.angle_beta   90.00
_cell.angle_gamma   90.00
#
_symmetry.space_group_name_H-M   'P 1'
#
loop_
_entity.id
_entity.type
_entity.pdbx_description
1 polymer ?
#
loop_
_entity_poly.entity_id
_entity_poly.type
_entity_poly.pdbx_seq_one_letter_code
_entity_poly.pdbx_strand_id
1 'polypeptide(L)'
;MYYRFIIYIFILLVSCNCNKNYFNFKKQYDEFFFENLFKIVKQTTISQLNENKYNHFVDIDYTDKDTGIAVRFLKNGKDRGCISFYRGVSDIDTACEYASINAAFFDTRYKPITKEELNNLEVEITIFGKFNQISDYYNFDIGIHSLWIYDYSNHGLLQAQIATQEKYNKNQFLEALCKKANMDKESYKNRNILLYKAFSTFKRKKFSNIEM
;
A
#
# COMPACT_ATOMS: atom_id res chain seq x y z
N MET A 1 -23.00 35.43 -6.78
CA MET A 1 -23.13 34.29 -7.72
C MET A 1 -21.80 33.92 -8.39
N TYR A 2 -21.00 34.87 -8.87
CA TYR A 2 -19.68 34.65 -9.51
C TYR A 2 -18.66 33.89 -8.65
N TYR A 3 -18.55 34.20 -7.35
CA TYR A 3 -17.54 33.57 -6.47
C TYR A 3 -17.77 32.06 -6.29
N ARG A 4 -19.04 31.62 -6.20
CA ARG A 4 -19.40 30.19 -6.19
C ARG A 4 -19.02 29.52 -7.51
N PHE A 5 -19.27 30.18 -8.65
CA PHE A 5 -18.96 29.63 -9.96
C PHE A 5 -17.44 29.43 -10.18
N ILE A 6 -16.62 30.39 -9.74
CA ILE A 6 -15.15 30.30 -9.80
C ILE A 6 -14.62 29.18 -8.89
N ILE A 7 -15.16 29.04 -7.67
CA ILE A 7 -14.79 27.94 -6.75
C ILE A 7 -15.15 26.57 -7.37
N TYR A 8 -16.34 26.44 -7.97
CA TYR A 8 -16.74 25.19 -8.62
C TYR A 8 -15.86 24.84 -9.83
N ILE A 9 -15.52 25.81 -10.68
CA ILE A 9 -14.60 25.61 -11.81
C ILE A 9 -13.21 25.20 -11.32
N PHE A 10 -12.70 25.86 -10.27
CA PHE A 10 -11.41 25.53 -9.70
C PHE A 10 -11.38 24.12 -9.08
N ILE A 11 -12.42 23.73 -8.33
CA ILE A 11 -12.56 22.36 -7.79
C ILE A 11 -12.62 21.34 -8.92
N LEU A 12 -13.42 21.59 -9.96
CA LEU A 12 -13.53 20.68 -11.11
C LEU A 12 -12.19 20.53 -11.85
N LEU A 13 -11.45 21.62 -12.06
CA LEU A 13 -10.13 21.57 -12.70
C LEU A 13 -9.11 20.82 -11.85
N VAL A 14 -9.11 21.01 -10.53
CA VAL A 14 -8.23 20.28 -9.60
C VAL A 14 -8.56 18.79 -9.58
N SER A 15 -9.85 18.42 -9.49
CA SER A 15 -10.30 17.02 -9.55
C SER A 15 -10.00 16.37 -10.90
N CYS A 16 -10.20 17.09 -12.02
CA CYS A 16 -9.82 16.61 -13.36
C CYS A 16 -8.31 16.39 -13.49
N ASN A 17 -7.48 17.29 -12.96
CA ASN A 17 -6.03 17.17 -13.03
C ASN A 17 -5.50 16.04 -12.14
N CYS A 18 -6.06 15.89 -10.93
CA CYS A 18 -5.73 14.77 -10.05
C CYS A 18 -6.08 13.43 -10.70
N ASN A 19 -7.27 13.30 -11.29
CA ASN A 19 -7.67 12.10 -12.01
C ASN A 19 -6.76 11.79 -13.19
N LYS A 20 -6.32 12.81 -13.95
CA LYS A 20 -5.35 12.63 -15.05
C LYS A 20 -4.00 12.15 -14.55
N ASN A 21 -3.48 12.75 -13.47
CA ASN A 21 -2.21 12.35 -12.85
C ASN A 21 -2.28 10.93 -12.29
N TYR A 22 -3.38 10.57 -11.64
CA TYR A 22 -3.61 9.22 -11.13
C TYR A 22 -3.73 8.19 -12.26
N PHE A 23 -4.45 8.52 -13.34
CA PHE A 23 -4.54 7.66 -14.53
C PHE A 23 -3.16 7.40 -15.15
N ASN A 24 -2.34 8.45 -15.29
CA ASN A 24 -0.97 8.32 -15.78
C ASN A 24 -0.09 7.51 -14.83
N PHE A 25 -0.27 7.65 -13.51
CA PHE A 25 0.39 6.82 -12.52
C PHE A 25 0.03 5.34 -12.69
N LYS A 26 -1.26 5.01 -12.79
CA LYS A 26 -1.69 3.62 -13.02
C LYS A 26 -1.18 3.03 -14.32
N LYS A 27 -1.09 3.84 -15.39
CA LYS A 27 -0.62 3.38 -16.71
C LYS A 27 0.84 2.91 -16.69
N GLN A 28 1.65 3.38 -15.74
CA GLN A 28 3.03 2.91 -15.56
C GLN A 28 3.11 1.48 -15.01
N TYR A 29 2.05 1.00 -14.36
CA TYR A 29 1.97 -0.30 -13.70
C TYR A 29 0.79 -1.08 -14.29
N ASP A 30 0.97 -1.52 -15.53
CA ASP A 30 -0.04 -2.23 -16.30
C ASP A 30 -0.23 -3.69 -15.84
N GLU A 31 -1.06 -4.45 -16.56
CA GLU A 31 -1.31 -5.85 -16.22
C GLU A 31 -0.03 -6.68 -16.26
N PHE A 32 0.80 -6.50 -17.30
CA PHE A 32 2.03 -7.28 -17.48
C PHE A 32 3.01 -7.05 -16.33
N PHE A 33 3.14 -5.80 -15.90
CA PHE A 33 3.94 -5.45 -14.72
C PHE A 33 3.49 -6.22 -13.47
N PHE A 34 2.19 -6.22 -13.16
CA PHE A 34 1.68 -6.95 -11.99
C PHE A 34 1.77 -8.47 -12.14
N GLU A 35 1.58 -9.02 -13.33
CA GLU A 35 1.75 -10.46 -13.57
C GLU A 35 3.18 -10.93 -13.28
N ASN A 36 4.19 -10.14 -13.64
CA ASN A 36 5.58 -10.44 -13.28
C ASN A 36 5.79 -10.43 -11.76
N LEU A 37 5.26 -9.43 -11.05
CA LEU A 37 5.37 -9.38 -9.59
C LEU A 37 4.65 -10.55 -8.91
N PHE A 38 3.48 -10.97 -9.42
CA PHE A 38 2.80 -12.15 -8.90
C PHE A 38 3.65 -13.42 -9.09
N LYS A 39 4.29 -13.58 -10.25
CA LYS A 39 5.22 -14.71 -10.50
C LYS A 39 6.35 -14.73 -9.49
N ILE A 40 6.97 -13.57 -9.22
CA ILE A 40 8.00 -13.43 -8.17
C ILE A 40 7.45 -13.89 -6.81
N VAL A 41 6.32 -13.33 -6.35
CA VAL A 41 5.71 -13.73 -5.07
C VAL A 41 5.52 -15.25 -4.98
N LYS A 42 4.98 -15.87 -6.04
CA LYS A 42 4.70 -17.31 -6.05
C LYS A 42 5.97 -18.15 -6.04
N GLN A 43 6.93 -17.85 -6.91
CA GLN A 43 8.20 -18.56 -6.99
C GLN A 43 8.95 -18.46 -5.66
N THR A 44 9.10 -17.25 -5.12
CA THR A 44 9.76 -16.98 -3.84
C THR A 44 9.09 -17.71 -2.68
N THR A 45 7.76 -17.67 -2.58
CA THR A 45 7.02 -18.34 -1.50
C THR A 45 7.19 -19.86 -1.56
N ILE A 46 7.12 -20.45 -2.76
CA ILE A 46 7.27 -21.89 -2.96
C ILE A 46 8.71 -22.34 -2.69
N SER A 47 9.71 -21.65 -3.23
CA SER A 47 11.13 -21.98 -2.97
C SER A 47 11.45 -21.85 -1.49
N GLN A 48 10.97 -20.81 -0.80
CA GLN A 48 11.19 -20.70 0.65
C GLN A 48 10.57 -21.85 1.44
N LEU A 49 9.36 -22.32 1.06
CA LEU A 49 8.73 -23.48 1.69
C LEU A 49 9.44 -24.82 1.41
N ASN A 50 10.27 -24.89 0.37
CA ASN A 50 10.99 -26.10 -0.01
C ASN A 50 12.44 -26.11 0.48
N GLU A 51 13.11 -24.98 0.36
CA GLU A 51 14.56 -24.83 0.56
C GLU A 51 14.89 -24.15 1.89
N ASN A 52 13.94 -23.41 2.47
CA ASN A 52 14.11 -22.64 3.70
C ASN A 52 15.36 -21.72 3.67
N LYS A 53 15.58 -21.06 2.52
CA LYS A 53 16.74 -20.20 2.23
C LYS A 53 16.89 -19.05 3.23
N TYR A 54 15.77 -18.40 3.59
CA TYR A 54 15.75 -17.27 4.53
C TYR A 54 15.38 -17.75 5.94
N ASN A 55 16.10 -17.27 6.95
CA ASN A 55 15.85 -17.59 8.36
C ASN A 55 15.58 -16.36 9.24
N HIS A 56 15.53 -15.17 8.65
CA HIS A 56 15.23 -13.90 9.30
C HIS A 56 14.55 -12.94 8.32
N PHE A 57 13.99 -11.86 8.86
CA PHE A 57 13.45 -10.75 8.08
C PHE A 57 14.55 -10.13 7.21
N VAL A 58 14.29 -9.93 5.92
CA VAL A 58 15.25 -9.35 4.97
C VAL A 58 14.82 -7.95 4.58
N ASP A 59 15.71 -6.97 4.72
CA ASP A 59 15.43 -5.59 4.33
C ASP A 59 16.04 -5.26 2.95
N ILE A 60 15.60 -4.17 2.35
CA ILE A 60 16.17 -3.64 1.09
C ILE A 60 17.23 -2.58 1.37
N ASP A 61 18.10 -2.37 0.38
CA ASP A 61 18.97 -1.19 0.36
C ASP A 61 18.19 0.03 -0.14
N TYR A 62 17.84 0.92 0.79
CA TYR A 62 17.05 2.10 0.49
C TYR A 62 17.84 3.13 -0.33
N THR A 63 17.14 3.75 -1.27
CA THR A 63 17.67 4.84 -2.11
C THR A 63 16.79 6.08 -2.03
N ASP A 64 17.14 7.14 -2.76
CA ASP A 64 16.33 8.36 -2.87
C ASP A 64 15.13 8.22 -3.83
N LYS A 65 14.84 7.00 -4.29
CA LYS A 65 13.68 6.75 -5.15
C LYS A 65 12.38 6.86 -4.35
N ASP A 66 11.38 7.44 -5.00
CA ASP A 66 10.07 7.69 -4.40
C ASP A 66 9.11 6.49 -4.48
N THR A 67 9.52 5.39 -5.12
CA THR A 67 8.70 4.19 -5.30
C THR A 67 8.69 3.33 -4.05
N GLY A 68 7.54 2.72 -3.76
CA GLY A 68 7.39 1.71 -2.71
C GLY A 68 6.57 0.52 -3.19
N ILE A 69 6.65 -0.59 -2.46
CA ILE A 69 5.86 -1.81 -2.68
C ILE A 69 5.36 -2.39 -1.35
N ALA A 70 4.17 -2.99 -1.38
CA ALA A 70 3.70 -3.88 -0.33
C ALA A 70 3.21 -5.19 -0.92
N VAL A 71 3.51 -6.28 -0.21
CA VAL A 71 2.95 -7.61 -0.48
C VAL A 71 2.12 -8.02 0.72
N ARG A 72 0.87 -8.40 0.45
CA ARG A 72 -0.12 -8.81 1.44
C ARG A 72 -0.72 -10.15 1.05
N PHE A 73 -0.68 -11.10 1.97
CA PHE A 73 -1.41 -12.35 1.86
C PHE A 73 -2.75 -12.22 2.57
N LEU A 74 -3.80 -12.75 1.96
CA LEU A 74 -5.12 -12.83 2.54
C LEU A 74 -5.63 -14.28 2.52
N LYS A 75 -6.43 -14.64 3.52
CA LYS A 75 -7.18 -15.91 3.59
C LYS A 75 -8.65 -15.59 3.82
N ASN A 76 -9.51 -15.94 2.85
CA ASN A 76 -10.95 -15.63 2.89
C ASN A 76 -11.21 -14.13 3.14
N GLY A 77 -10.46 -13.25 2.46
CA GLY A 77 -10.57 -11.80 2.58
C GLY A 77 -9.98 -11.18 3.87
N LYS A 78 -9.44 -11.98 4.78
CA LYS A 78 -8.79 -11.53 6.02
C LYS A 78 -7.27 -11.55 5.88
N ASP A 79 -6.59 -10.66 6.60
CA ASP A 79 -5.12 -10.61 6.61
C ASP A 79 -4.48 -11.91 7.06
N ARG A 80 -3.45 -12.33 6.33
CA ARG A 80 -2.61 -13.50 6.64
C ARG A 80 -1.11 -13.19 6.66
N GLY A 81 -0.76 -11.93 6.43
CA GLY A 81 0.61 -11.41 6.44
C GLY A 81 0.71 -10.18 5.53
N CYS A 82 1.44 -9.14 5.93
CA CYS A 82 1.60 -7.94 5.12
C CYS A 82 2.86 -7.17 5.49
N ILE A 83 3.76 -6.98 4.54
CA ILE A 83 4.97 -6.18 4.69
C ILE A 83 5.08 -5.18 3.54
N SER A 84 5.60 -4.00 3.86
CA SER A 84 5.72 -2.89 2.92
C SER A 84 7.06 -2.19 3.05
N PHE A 85 7.74 -2.02 1.93
CA PHE A 85 8.82 -1.05 1.75
C PHE A 85 8.21 0.19 1.08
N TYR A 86 7.74 1.14 1.89
CA TYR A 86 6.85 2.20 1.43
C TYR A 86 7.54 3.31 0.62
N ARG A 87 8.87 3.36 0.61
CA ARG A 87 9.70 4.28 -0.18
C ARG A 87 11.11 3.71 -0.38
N GLY A 88 11.91 4.34 -1.24
CA GLY A 88 13.32 4.05 -1.40
C GLY A 88 13.63 2.80 -2.23
N VAL A 89 12.61 2.21 -2.87
CA VAL A 89 12.77 1.01 -3.68
C VAL A 89 13.43 1.39 -5.02
N SER A 90 14.68 0.97 -5.19
CA SER A 90 15.44 1.10 -6.44
C SER A 90 15.19 -0.06 -7.40
N ASP A 91 15.06 -1.28 -6.86
CA ASP A 91 14.72 -2.50 -7.58
C ASP A 91 13.41 -3.07 -7.03
N ILE A 92 12.37 -3.01 -7.84
CA ILE A 92 11.02 -3.43 -7.46
C ILE A 92 10.87 -4.95 -7.36
N ASP A 93 11.66 -5.70 -8.13
CA ASP A 93 11.57 -7.16 -8.19
C ASP A 93 12.21 -7.75 -6.93
N THR A 94 13.41 -7.29 -6.57
CA THR A 94 14.07 -7.64 -5.30
C THR A 94 13.23 -7.23 -4.10
N ALA A 95 12.66 -6.01 -4.12
CA ALA A 95 11.78 -5.56 -3.04
C ALA A 95 10.49 -6.40 -2.95
N CYS A 96 9.96 -6.87 -4.08
CA CYS A 96 8.83 -7.79 -4.12
C CYS A 96 9.18 -9.15 -3.52
N GLU A 97 10.33 -9.73 -3.87
CA GLU A 97 10.85 -10.96 -3.29
C GLU A 97 10.93 -10.85 -1.76
N TYR A 98 11.64 -9.83 -1.25
CA TYR A 98 11.85 -9.67 0.19
C TYR A 98 10.54 -9.37 0.92
N ALA A 99 9.68 -8.52 0.37
CA ALA A 99 8.37 -8.26 0.96
C ALA A 99 7.50 -9.52 1.00
N SER A 100 7.60 -10.39 -0.01
CA SER A 100 6.89 -11.68 -0.04
C SER A 100 7.37 -12.62 1.04
N ILE A 101 8.69 -12.79 1.18
CA ILE A 101 9.30 -13.59 2.25
C ILE A 101 8.87 -13.07 3.62
N ASN A 102 9.03 -11.78 3.85
CA ASN A 102 8.71 -11.19 5.15
C ASN A 102 7.23 -11.29 5.47
N ALA A 103 6.34 -10.99 4.51
CA ALA A 103 4.90 -11.09 4.71
C ALA A 103 4.44 -12.53 4.97
N ALA A 104 5.02 -13.52 4.30
CA ALA A 104 4.62 -14.91 4.44
C ALA A 104 5.19 -15.59 5.70
N PHE A 105 6.40 -15.23 6.12
CA PHE A 105 7.16 -16.02 7.11
C PHE A 105 7.65 -15.23 8.34
N PHE A 106 7.77 -13.91 8.25
CA PHE A 106 8.40 -13.09 9.31
C PHE A 106 7.52 -11.96 9.85
N ASP A 107 6.26 -11.86 9.41
CA ASP A 107 5.28 -10.95 10.00
C ASP A 107 4.84 -11.48 11.36
N THR A 108 5.34 -10.89 12.43
CA THR A 108 5.18 -11.35 13.83
C THR A 108 3.73 -11.41 14.32
N ARG A 109 2.79 -10.79 13.60
CA ARG A 109 1.35 -10.86 13.90
C ARG A 109 0.73 -12.21 13.50
N TYR A 110 1.41 -12.98 12.65
CA TYR A 110 0.92 -14.23 12.09
C TYR A 110 1.96 -15.35 12.23
N LYS A 111 1.50 -16.60 12.25
CA LYS A 111 2.41 -17.75 12.10
C LYS A 111 2.89 -17.83 10.65
N PRO A 112 4.10 -18.37 10.38
CA PRO A 112 4.54 -18.62 9.01
C PRO A 112 3.49 -19.38 8.18
N ILE A 113 3.33 -19.01 6.90
CA ILE A 113 2.42 -19.70 5.97
C ILE A 113 2.90 -21.13 5.73
N THR A 114 1.98 -22.08 5.62
CA THR A 114 2.28 -23.48 5.27
C THR A 114 1.88 -23.82 3.83
N LYS A 115 2.43 -24.92 3.29
CA LYS A 115 2.11 -25.43 1.95
C LYS A 115 0.61 -25.66 1.75
N GLU A 116 -0.07 -26.17 2.77
CA GLU A 116 -1.51 -26.48 2.73
C GLU A 116 -2.39 -25.23 2.62
N GLU A 117 -1.89 -24.08 3.11
CA GLU A 117 -2.64 -22.83 3.05
C GLU A 117 -2.66 -22.24 1.64
N LEU A 118 -1.61 -22.45 0.83
CA LEU A 118 -1.36 -21.74 -0.43
C LEU A 118 -2.58 -21.69 -1.35
N ASN A 119 -3.26 -22.82 -1.58
CA ASN A 119 -4.41 -22.88 -2.49
C ASN A 119 -5.61 -22.02 -2.06
N ASN A 120 -5.66 -21.64 -0.78
CA ASN A 120 -6.72 -20.84 -0.19
C ASN A 120 -6.32 -19.36 0.02
N LEU A 121 -5.12 -18.98 -0.40
CA LEU A 121 -4.63 -17.62 -0.25
C LEU A 121 -4.90 -16.75 -1.47
N GLU A 122 -5.03 -15.46 -1.21
CA GLU A 122 -4.95 -14.38 -2.18
C GLU A 122 -3.68 -13.59 -1.92
N VAL A 123 -3.04 -13.13 -2.99
CA VAL A 123 -1.92 -12.18 -2.94
C VAL A 123 -2.45 -10.84 -3.42
N GLU A 124 -2.19 -9.79 -2.65
CA GLU A 124 -2.40 -8.40 -3.01
C GLU A 124 -1.06 -7.68 -3.05
N ILE A 125 -0.76 -7.06 -4.19
CA ILE A 125 0.46 -6.27 -4.40
C ILE A 125 0.04 -4.82 -4.57
N THR A 126 0.64 -3.92 -3.80
CA THR A 126 0.42 -2.47 -3.89
C THR A 126 1.70 -1.77 -4.27
N ILE A 127 1.63 -0.85 -5.22
CA ILE A 127 2.72 0.07 -5.57
C ILE A 127 2.38 1.46 -5.08
N PHE A 128 3.34 2.08 -4.40
CA PHE A 128 3.26 3.46 -3.92
C PHE A 128 4.11 4.36 -4.79
N GLY A 129 3.57 5.52 -5.12
CA GLY A 129 4.36 6.64 -5.64
C GLY A 129 4.92 7.51 -4.50
N LYS A 130 5.41 8.68 -4.89
CA LYS A 130 5.96 9.68 -3.96
C LYS A 130 4.97 10.08 -2.87
N PHE A 131 5.39 9.93 -1.61
CA PHE A 131 4.73 10.53 -0.47
C PHE A 131 5.05 12.02 -0.40
N ASN A 132 4.04 12.86 -0.65
CA ASN A 132 4.13 14.31 -0.56
C ASN A 132 3.42 14.77 0.71
N GLN A 133 4.08 15.62 1.50
CA GLN A 133 3.47 16.19 2.69
C GLN A 133 2.26 17.05 2.30
N ILE A 134 1.20 16.98 3.11
CA ILE A 134 0.02 17.84 2.99
C ILE A 134 -0.16 18.66 4.27
N SER A 135 -0.44 19.95 4.10
CA SER A 135 -0.73 20.87 5.21
C SER A 135 -2.21 20.87 5.59
N ASP A 136 -3.09 20.63 4.63
CA ASP A 136 -4.51 20.40 4.84
C ASP A 136 -4.78 18.89 4.88
N TYR A 137 -5.25 18.38 6.00
CA TYR A 137 -5.57 16.96 6.19
C TYR A 137 -6.70 16.47 5.28
N TYR A 138 -7.48 17.37 4.68
CA TYR A 138 -8.47 17.05 3.67
C TYR A 138 -7.92 17.09 2.24
N ASN A 139 -6.67 17.43 2.00
CA ASN A 139 -6.08 17.48 0.66
C ASN A 139 -5.67 16.08 0.17
N PHE A 140 -6.61 15.15 0.06
CA PHE A 140 -6.42 13.84 -0.57
C PHE A 140 -7.74 13.34 -1.17
N ASP A 141 -7.62 12.42 -2.12
CA ASP A 141 -8.75 11.74 -2.74
C ASP A 141 -8.86 10.30 -2.21
N ILE A 142 -10.04 9.99 -1.66
CA ILE A 142 -10.35 8.69 -1.07
C ILE A 142 -10.30 7.60 -2.15
N GLY A 143 -9.71 6.44 -1.84
CA GLY A 143 -9.53 5.35 -2.80
C GLY A 143 -8.43 5.57 -3.85
N ILE A 144 -7.85 6.77 -3.94
CA ILE A 144 -6.74 7.10 -4.84
C ILE A 144 -5.43 7.21 -4.07
N HIS A 145 -5.46 7.91 -2.93
CA HIS A 145 -4.27 8.19 -2.15
C HIS A 145 -4.14 7.27 -0.94
N SER A 146 -2.95 6.67 -0.80
CA SER A 146 -2.50 6.11 0.47
C SER A 146 -2.00 7.23 1.36
N LEU A 147 -2.23 7.13 2.67
CA LEU A 147 -1.82 8.14 3.63
C LEU A 147 -0.81 7.60 4.63
N TRP A 148 0.22 8.39 4.90
CA TRP A 148 1.20 8.13 5.95
C TRP A 148 1.15 9.25 6.98
N ILE A 149 0.93 8.89 8.24
CA ILE A 149 0.93 9.80 9.38
C ILE A 149 2.18 9.54 10.22
N TYR A 150 2.80 10.60 10.70
CA TYR A 150 4.00 10.53 11.52
C TYR A 150 3.96 11.60 12.62
N ASP A 151 4.23 11.18 13.85
CA ASP A 151 4.35 11.99 15.05
C ASP A 151 5.44 11.41 15.95
N TYR A 152 6.71 11.74 15.65
CA TYR A 152 7.94 11.36 16.36
C TYR A 152 8.03 9.89 16.82
N SER A 153 7.27 9.52 17.86
CA SER A 153 7.12 8.19 18.44
C SER A 153 6.15 7.28 17.69
N ASN A 154 5.13 7.83 17.03
CA ASN A 154 4.02 7.09 16.41
C ASN A 154 3.98 7.31 14.91
N HIS A 155 3.68 6.27 14.15
CA HIS A 155 3.49 6.38 12.71
C HIS A 155 2.59 5.28 12.19
N GLY A 156 1.92 5.55 11.06
CA GLY A 156 1.06 4.58 10.42
C GLY A 156 0.87 4.88 8.95
N LEU A 157 0.80 3.82 8.14
CA LEU A 157 0.49 3.89 6.72
C LEU A 157 -0.84 3.19 6.47
N LEU A 158 -1.81 3.87 5.86
CA LEU A 158 -3.08 3.27 5.45
C LEU A 158 -3.21 3.32 3.92
N GLN A 159 -3.37 2.14 3.32
CA GLN A 159 -3.40 1.99 1.87
C GLN A 159 -4.76 2.44 1.30
N ALA A 160 -4.75 3.04 0.11
CA ALA A 160 -5.95 3.62 -0.51
C ALA A 160 -7.10 2.60 -0.66
N GLN A 161 -6.80 1.34 -0.97
CA GLN A 161 -7.82 0.30 -1.17
C GLN A 161 -8.63 -0.01 0.09
N ILE A 162 -8.08 0.21 1.29
CA ILE A 162 -8.82 -0.02 2.53
C ILE A 162 -10.07 0.86 2.58
N ALA A 163 -10.00 2.07 2.03
CA ALA A 163 -11.18 2.93 1.94
C ALA A 163 -12.31 2.27 1.13
N THR A 164 -11.98 1.60 0.03
CA THR A 164 -12.98 0.92 -0.80
C THR A 164 -13.48 -0.38 -0.16
N GLN A 165 -12.60 -1.14 0.49
CA GLN A 165 -12.95 -2.41 1.16
C GLN A 165 -13.90 -2.18 2.33
N GLU A 166 -13.61 -1.17 3.16
CA GLU A 166 -14.38 -0.85 4.36
C GLU A 166 -15.48 0.20 4.11
N LYS A 167 -15.60 0.69 2.86
CA LYS A 167 -16.53 1.77 2.46
C LYS A 167 -16.37 3.04 3.31
N TYR A 168 -15.14 3.38 3.67
CA TYR A 168 -14.85 4.57 4.46
C TYR A 168 -15.03 5.86 3.65
N ASN A 169 -15.60 6.87 4.31
CA ASN A 169 -15.44 8.25 3.90
C ASN A 169 -14.08 8.82 4.36
N LYS A 170 -13.75 10.06 3.98
CA LYS A 170 -12.46 10.69 4.30
C LYS A 170 -12.19 10.79 5.81
N ASN A 171 -13.19 11.12 6.62
CA ASN A 171 -13.03 11.22 8.08
C ASN A 171 -12.73 9.85 8.68
N GLN A 172 -13.51 8.83 8.32
CA GLN A 172 -13.30 7.46 8.78
C GLN A 172 -11.93 6.92 8.37
N PHE A 173 -11.46 7.27 7.16
CA PHE A 173 -10.13 6.87 6.68
C PHE A 173 -9.00 7.51 7.51
N LEU A 174 -9.13 8.80 7.87
CA LEU A 174 -8.18 9.50 8.74
C LEU A 174 -8.20 8.94 10.18
N GLU A 175 -9.38 8.67 10.73
CA GLU A 175 -9.54 8.06 12.06
C GLU A 175 -8.93 6.65 12.10
N ALA A 176 -9.16 5.84 11.06
CA ALA A 176 -8.56 4.53 10.91
C ALA A 176 -7.02 4.60 10.78
N LEU A 177 -6.50 5.61 10.08
CA LEU A 177 -5.07 5.88 9.98
C LEU A 177 -4.46 6.21 11.35
N CYS A 178 -5.07 7.12 12.12
CA CYS A 178 -4.63 7.43 13.48
C CYS A 178 -4.66 6.19 14.38
N LYS A 179 -5.75 5.41 14.33
CA LYS A 179 -5.84 4.16 15.09
C LYS A 179 -4.73 3.18 14.71
N LYS A 180 -4.43 3.04 13.42
CA LYS A 180 -3.34 2.17 12.94
C LYS A 180 -1.96 2.65 13.42
N ALA A 181 -1.80 3.97 13.58
CA ALA A 181 -0.60 4.59 14.15
C ALA A 181 -0.55 4.58 15.68
N ASN A 182 -1.53 3.95 16.36
CA ASN A 182 -1.67 3.97 17.81
C ASN A 182 -1.82 5.39 18.39
N MET A 183 -2.59 6.24 17.71
CA MET A 183 -2.87 7.62 18.06
C MET A 183 -4.36 7.84 18.34
N ASP A 184 -4.70 8.95 18.99
CA ASP A 184 -6.10 9.36 19.16
C ASP A 184 -6.76 9.60 17.80
N LYS A 185 -8.05 9.27 17.69
CA LYS A 185 -8.80 9.27 16.42
C LYS A 185 -8.77 10.61 15.69
N GLU A 186 -8.58 11.72 16.40
CA GLU A 186 -8.55 13.08 15.81
C GLU A 186 -7.14 13.69 15.74
N SER A 187 -6.09 12.93 16.06
CA SER A 187 -4.71 13.45 16.07
C SER A 187 -4.31 14.06 14.72
N TYR A 188 -4.86 13.59 13.60
CA TYR A 188 -4.64 14.17 12.27
C TYR A 188 -5.01 15.67 12.15
N LYS A 189 -5.79 16.23 13.10
CA LYS A 189 -6.13 17.66 13.13
C LYS A 189 -5.04 18.52 13.78
N ASN A 190 -4.08 17.91 14.47
CA ASN A 190 -2.98 18.63 15.12
C ASN A 190 -1.96 19.10 14.07
N ARG A 191 -1.59 20.39 14.11
CA ARG A 191 -0.65 21.00 13.17
C ARG A 191 0.79 20.50 13.31
N ASN A 192 1.14 19.89 14.44
CA ASN A 192 2.47 19.33 14.67
C ASN A 192 2.62 17.93 14.07
N ILE A 193 1.52 17.31 13.62
CA ILE A 193 1.54 15.99 13.02
C ILE A 193 1.82 16.11 11.53
N LEU A 194 2.77 15.29 11.06
CA LEU A 194 3.11 15.24 9.65
C LEU A 194 2.20 14.24 8.96
N LEU A 195 1.52 14.70 7.92
CA LEU A 195 0.66 13.87 7.10
C LEU A 195 1.14 13.93 5.64
N TYR A 196 1.22 12.77 5.03
CA TYR A 196 1.68 12.60 3.65
C TYR A 196 0.65 11.82 2.85
N LYS A 197 0.58 12.11 1.55
CA LYS A 197 -0.20 11.33 0.58
C LYS A 197 0.66 10.83 -0.55
N ALA A 198 0.34 9.64 -1.05
CA ALA A 198 0.91 9.08 -2.27
C ALA A 198 -0.20 8.50 -3.13
N PHE A 199 -0.07 8.62 -4.46
CA PHE A 199 -0.84 7.74 -5.33
C PHE A 199 -0.45 6.29 -5.07
N SER A 200 -1.44 5.41 -5.12
CA SER A 200 -1.21 3.98 -5.03
C SER A 200 -2.11 3.21 -5.97
N THR A 201 -1.58 2.12 -6.51
CA THR A 201 -2.33 1.16 -7.33
C THR A 201 -2.05 -0.24 -6.82
N PHE A 202 -3.04 -1.11 -6.93
CA PHE A 202 -2.93 -2.47 -6.42
C PHE A 202 -3.61 -3.45 -7.37
N LYS A 203 -3.16 -4.69 -7.30
CA LYS A 203 -3.84 -5.84 -7.90
C LYS A 203 -3.92 -6.96 -6.89
N ARG A 204 -4.95 -7.78 -7.02
CA ARG A 204 -5.16 -8.96 -6.19
C ARG A 204 -5.40 -10.18 -7.07
N LYS A 205 -4.78 -11.31 -6.74
CA LYS A 205 -4.93 -12.58 -7.45
C LYS A 205 -4.98 -13.74 -6.46
N LYS A 206 -5.80 -14.76 -6.74
CA LYS A 206 -5.72 -16.03 -5.99
C LYS A 206 -4.37 -16.67 -6.25
N PHE A 207 -3.72 -17.17 -5.20
CA PHE A 207 -2.37 -17.75 -5.30
C PHE A 207 -2.34 -18.95 -6.27
N SER A 208 -3.40 -19.75 -6.28
CA SER A 208 -3.58 -20.86 -7.23
C SER A 208 -3.68 -20.42 -8.70
N ASN A 209 -4.09 -19.18 -8.98
CA ASN A 209 -4.28 -18.64 -10.32
C ASN A 209 -3.04 -17.88 -10.85
N ILE A 210 -1.99 -17.73 -10.03
CA ILE A 210 -0.73 -17.14 -10.47
C ILE A 210 0.03 -18.18 -11.31
N GLU A 211 0.51 -17.79 -12.49
CA GLU A 211 1.35 -18.67 -13.33
C GLU A 211 2.71 -18.93 -12.67
N MET A 212 3.33 -20.07 -12.99
CA MET A 212 4.71 -20.36 -12.58
C MET A 212 5.72 -19.78 -13.56
#